data_AF-A0ABD2AUU1-F1
#
_entry.id   AF-A0ABD2AUU1-F1
#
_cell.length_a   1.000
_cell.length_b   1.000
_cell.length_c   1.000
_cell.angle_alpha   90.00
_cell.angle_beta   90.00
_cell.angle_gamma   90.00
#
_symmetry.space_group_name_H-M   'P 1'
#
loop_
_entity.id
_entity.type
_entity.pdbx_description
1 polymer ?
#
loop_
_entity_poly.entity_id
_entity_poly.type
_entity_poly.pdbx_seq_one_letter_code
_entity_poly.pdbx_strand_id
1 'polypeptide(L)'
;MFLVTGWIFRTYFQAEARLAARRQARAEAREIRMRELERQQKEAEENADRVYDMCSDPNRAMRVTPDPVRTSRLLTNSNNFQSSCKSSEDSLEDVGLGRDLRLELKEFEEKFRKAMIANAQLDNEKSSFAYQVDILKDKLEELEEMAAQLRRELREKNRDAEQLKRLGQRLKDDLDLCRTQLLERDTLIQENGLVIVEDEGTDEENDVENGPCHRRRVLVSKESADLLQNAGKGSLDVRLRKFASEKKELEDQIRHLRLELEETKNRIRSERSPGAVLG
;
A
#
# COMPACT_ATOMS: atom_id res chain seq x y z
N MET A 1 -8.29 -13.70 21.76
CA MET A 1 -8.23 -12.81 20.58
C MET A 1 -6.85 -12.79 19.91
N PHE A 2 -5.74 -12.70 20.67
CA PHE A 2 -4.36 -12.70 20.14
C PHE A 2 -3.91 -13.99 19.41
N LEU A 3 -4.45 -15.16 19.77
CA LEU A 3 -4.09 -16.42 19.11
C LEU A 3 -4.71 -16.55 17.71
N VAL A 4 -5.93 -16.05 17.50
CA VAL A 4 -6.64 -16.16 16.21
C VAL A 4 -6.04 -15.20 15.18
N THR A 5 -5.68 -13.99 15.59
CA THR A 5 -4.97 -13.02 14.74
C THR A 5 -3.56 -13.51 14.38
N GLY A 6 -2.84 -14.13 15.32
CA GLY A 6 -1.53 -14.72 15.06
C GLY A 6 -1.57 -15.90 14.07
N TRP A 7 -2.60 -16.74 14.13
CA TRP A 7 -2.78 -17.84 13.16
C TRP A 7 -3.15 -17.35 11.77
N ILE A 8 -4.06 -16.37 11.65
CA ILE A 8 -4.45 -15.80 10.35
C ILE A 8 -3.28 -15.06 9.69
N PHE A 9 -2.50 -14.32 10.47
CA PHE A 9 -1.30 -13.63 9.96
C PHE A 9 -0.25 -14.63 9.48
N ARG A 10 -0.05 -15.73 10.21
CA ARG A 10 0.91 -16.79 9.86
C ARG A 10 0.48 -17.57 8.62
N THR A 11 -0.81 -17.82 8.43
CA THR A 11 -1.33 -18.51 7.23
C THR A 11 -1.33 -17.62 6.00
N TYR A 12 -1.62 -16.32 6.14
CA TYR A 12 -1.48 -15.35 5.04
C TYR A 12 -0.03 -15.23 4.58
N PHE A 13 0.91 -15.00 5.51
CA PHE A 13 2.34 -14.90 5.20
C PHE A 13 2.88 -16.19 4.58
N GLN A 14 2.44 -17.35 5.06
CA GLN A 14 2.80 -18.64 4.47
C GLN A 14 2.22 -18.84 3.07
N ALA A 15 1.01 -18.35 2.80
CA ALA A 15 0.39 -18.40 1.48
C ALA A 15 1.08 -17.44 0.50
N GLU A 16 1.40 -16.22 0.94
CA GLU A 16 2.13 -15.22 0.17
C GLU A 16 3.54 -15.68 -0.16
N ALA A 17 4.28 -16.23 0.82
CA ALA A 17 5.61 -16.79 0.60
C ALA A 17 5.60 -17.97 -0.39
N ARG A 18 4.57 -18.83 -0.34
CA ARG A 18 4.39 -19.91 -1.32
C ARG A 18 4.11 -19.38 -2.73
N LEU A 19 3.34 -18.31 -2.84
CA LEU A 19 2.99 -17.68 -4.12
C LEU A 19 4.20 -16.94 -4.71
N ALA A 20 4.97 -16.24 -3.87
CA ALA A 20 6.25 -15.64 -4.23
C ALA A 20 7.28 -16.69 -4.68
N ALA A 21 7.41 -17.81 -3.96
CA ALA A 21 8.29 -18.90 -4.35
C ALA A 21 7.89 -19.54 -5.68
N ARG A 22 6.57 -19.67 -5.97
CA ARG A 22 6.09 -20.12 -7.29
C ARG A 22 6.43 -19.12 -8.40
N ARG A 23 6.24 -17.82 -8.16
CA ARG A 23 6.62 -16.76 -9.12
C ARG A 23 8.12 -16.78 -9.40
N GLN A 24 8.94 -16.97 -8.36
CA GLN A 24 10.38 -17.07 -8.49
C GLN A 24 10.80 -18.34 -9.25
N ALA A 25 10.23 -19.51 -8.92
CA ALA A 25 10.51 -20.75 -9.64
C ALA A 25 10.10 -20.67 -11.12
N ARG A 26 8.96 -20.03 -11.43
CA ARG A 26 8.55 -19.74 -12.81
C ARG A 26 9.54 -18.79 -13.50
N ALA A 27 10.01 -17.75 -12.82
CA ALA A 27 11.03 -16.83 -13.35
C ALA A 27 12.37 -17.53 -13.64
N GLU A 28 12.86 -18.35 -12.72
CA GLU A 28 14.10 -19.12 -12.87
C GLU A 28 13.96 -20.17 -13.98
N ALA A 29 12.81 -20.85 -14.08
CA ALA A 29 12.53 -21.78 -15.17
C ALA A 29 12.54 -21.08 -16.54
N ARG A 30 11.93 -19.88 -16.64
CA ARG A 30 11.97 -19.04 -17.85
C ARG A 30 13.40 -18.68 -18.21
N GLU A 31 14.22 -18.32 -17.23
CA GLU A 31 15.62 -17.93 -17.45
C GLU A 31 16.51 -19.09 -17.91
N ILE A 32 16.36 -20.27 -17.33
CA ILE A 32 17.12 -21.48 -17.72
C ILE A 32 16.79 -21.86 -19.17
N ARG A 33 15.50 -21.89 -19.51
CA ARG A 33 15.04 -22.23 -20.86
C ARG A 33 15.55 -21.22 -21.90
N MET A 34 15.54 -19.93 -21.58
CA MET A 34 16.06 -18.88 -22.49
C MET A 34 17.55 -19.06 -22.77
N ARG A 35 18.36 -19.34 -21.74
CA ARG A 35 19.79 -19.62 -21.93
C ARG A 35 20.04 -20.89 -22.76
N GLU A 36 19.20 -21.89 -22.62
CA GLU A 36 19.32 -23.13 -23.39
C GLU A 36 18.97 -22.93 -24.88
N LEU A 37 17.93 -22.15 -25.18
CA LEU A 37 17.64 -21.75 -26.56
C LEU A 37 18.77 -20.95 -27.21
N GLU A 38 19.31 -19.97 -26.49
CA GLU A 38 20.43 -19.15 -26.98
C GLU A 38 21.64 -20.03 -27.28
N ARG A 39 21.90 -21.02 -26.42
CA ARG A 39 22.95 -22.01 -26.63
C ARG A 39 22.68 -22.89 -27.86
N GLN A 40 21.45 -23.38 -28.04
CA GLN A 40 21.09 -24.18 -29.21
C GLN A 40 21.19 -23.38 -30.52
N GLN A 41 20.79 -22.10 -30.50
CA GLN A 41 20.95 -21.19 -31.64
C GLN A 41 22.43 -21.01 -31.99
N LYS A 42 23.27 -20.74 -30.98
CA LYS A 42 24.70 -20.58 -31.17
C LYS A 42 25.38 -21.86 -31.68
N GLU A 43 25.03 -23.02 -31.15
CA GLU A 43 25.54 -24.32 -31.62
C GLU A 43 25.09 -24.63 -33.06
N ALA A 44 23.87 -24.23 -33.45
CA ALA A 44 23.37 -24.38 -34.81
C ALA A 44 24.08 -23.44 -35.80
N GLU A 45 24.36 -22.20 -35.40
CA GLU A 45 25.17 -21.24 -36.19
C GLU A 45 26.59 -21.75 -36.38
N GLU A 46 27.27 -22.19 -35.31
CA GLU A 46 28.61 -22.78 -35.39
C GLU A 46 28.64 -24.03 -36.28
N ASN A 47 27.59 -24.85 -36.25
CA ASN A 47 27.50 -26.03 -37.09
C ASN A 47 27.23 -25.67 -38.57
N ALA A 48 26.42 -24.64 -38.82
CA ALA A 48 26.21 -24.12 -40.17
C ALA A 48 27.52 -23.55 -40.75
N ASP A 49 28.31 -22.84 -39.95
CA ASP A 49 29.63 -22.32 -40.34
C ASP A 49 30.63 -23.45 -40.63
N ARG A 50 30.67 -24.50 -39.79
CA ARG A 50 31.52 -25.69 -40.05
C ARG A 50 31.15 -26.42 -41.33
N VAL A 51 29.85 -26.58 -41.61
CA VAL A 51 29.37 -27.19 -42.86
C VAL A 51 29.68 -26.28 -44.06
N TYR A 52 29.63 -24.96 -43.88
CA TYR A 52 29.99 -23.98 -44.91
C TYR A 52 31.49 -24.02 -45.26
N ASP A 53 32.37 -24.12 -44.26
CA ASP A 53 33.82 -24.26 -44.45
C ASP A 53 34.17 -25.58 -45.14
N MET A 54 33.47 -26.67 -44.80
CA MET A 54 33.68 -27.97 -45.43
C MET A 54 33.24 -28.00 -46.90
N CYS A 55 32.18 -27.26 -47.27
CA CYS A 55 31.66 -27.18 -48.64
C CYS A 55 32.33 -26.11 -49.50
N SER A 56 32.97 -25.10 -48.91
CA SER A 56 33.62 -23.98 -49.64
C SER A 56 35.03 -24.30 -50.14
N ASP A 57 35.60 -25.46 -49.78
CA ASP A 57 36.97 -25.85 -50.14
C ASP A 57 36.98 -26.85 -51.34
N PRO A 58 37.00 -26.37 -52.60
CA PRO A 58 36.88 -27.23 -53.79
C PRO A 58 38.07 -28.19 -53.96
N ASN A 59 39.18 -27.98 -53.25
CA ASN A 59 40.39 -28.79 -53.36
C ASN A 59 40.41 -30.03 -52.45
N ARG A 60 39.48 -30.18 -51.50
CA ARG A 60 39.46 -31.32 -50.56
C ARG A 60 38.53 -32.47 -50.98
N ALA A 61 37.56 -32.22 -51.85
CA ALA A 61 36.60 -33.23 -52.32
C ALA A 61 37.21 -34.34 -53.22
N MET A 62 38.46 -34.18 -53.70
CA MET A 62 39.13 -35.15 -54.58
C MET A 62 40.13 -36.09 -53.87
N ARG A 63 40.22 -36.06 -52.53
CA ARG A 63 41.09 -36.99 -51.77
C ARG A 63 40.30 -37.86 -50.79
N VAL A 64 39.31 -38.59 -51.30
CA VAL A 64 38.82 -39.80 -50.63
C VAL A 64 38.80 -40.91 -51.67
N THR A 65 39.94 -41.57 -51.85
CA THR A 65 39.98 -42.91 -52.45
C THR A 65 39.30 -43.86 -51.45
N PRO A 66 38.20 -44.54 -51.80
CA PRO A 66 37.66 -45.57 -50.93
C PRO A 66 38.55 -46.82 -51.06
N ASP A 67 39.18 -47.21 -49.96
CA ASP A 67 39.93 -48.46 -49.83
C ASP A 67 38.95 -49.66 -49.90
N PRO A 68 39.05 -50.57 -50.89
CA PRO A 68 38.00 -51.54 -51.20
C PRO A 68 37.90 -52.74 -50.24
N VAL A 69 38.67 -52.78 -49.15
CA VAL A 69 38.81 -54.01 -48.34
C VAL A 69 37.90 -54.07 -47.10
N ARG A 70 37.04 -53.06 -46.85
CA ARG A 70 36.23 -52.99 -45.61
C ARG A 70 34.72 -52.81 -45.75
N THR A 71 34.16 -52.92 -46.93
CA THR A 71 32.69 -52.90 -47.16
C THR A 71 32.12 -54.28 -47.50
N SER A 72 32.64 -55.34 -46.86
CA SER A 72 31.91 -56.61 -46.76
C SER A 72 31.13 -56.62 -45.45
N ARG A 73 29.82 -56.30 -45.49
CA ARG A 73 28.80 -56.88 -44.58
C ARG A 73 27.34 -56.40 -44.70
N LEU A 74 26.93 -55.57 -45.66
CA LEU A 74 25.52 -55.13 -45.72
C LEU A 74 24.88 -55.19 -47.11
N LEU A 75 25.01 -56.30 -47.83
CA LEU A 75 24.11 -56.61 -48.95
C LEU A 75 23.77 -58.10 -48.96
N THR A 76 22.57 -58.44 -48.51
CA THR A 76 21.90 -59.71 -48.85
C THR A 76 20.51 -59.39 -49.37
N ASN A 77 20.18 -59.95 -50.54
CA ASN A 77 18.84 -60.07 -51.15
C ASN A 77 18.22 -58.77 -51.71
N SER A 78 17.60 -58.67 -52.89
CA SER A 78 17.27 -59.49 -54.07
C SER A 78 16.52 -58.47 -54.98
N ASN A 79 16.71 -58.28 -56.29
CA ASN A 79 16.54 -59.22 -57.39
C ASN A 79 17.13 -58.62 -58.67
N ASN A 80 17.83 -59.48 -59.41
CA ASN A 80 18.04 -59.39 -60.84
C ASN A 80 16.71 -59.20 -61.60
N PHE A 81 16.68 -58.23 -62.51
CA PHE A 81 16.12 -58.48 -63.84
C PHE A 81 17.12 -57.96 -64.88
N GLN A 82 17.75 -58.93 -65.54
CA GLN A 82 18.43 -58.72 -66.81
C GLN A 82 17.38 -58.44 -67.89
N SER A 83 17.51 -57.33 -68.59
CA SER A 83 17.09 -57.22 -69.98
C SER A 83 18.21 -56.55 -70.76
N SER A 84 18.96 -57.40 -71.46
CA SER A 84 20.03 -57.03 -72.37
C SER A 84 19.44 -56.61 -73.72
N CYS A 85 20.12 -55.66 -74.38
CA CYS A 85 20.43 -55.58 -75.82
C CYS A 85 20.16 -54.20 -76.48
N LYS A 86 21.24 -53.42 -76.61
CA LYS A 86 21.90 -53.06 -77.89
C LYS A 86 21.20 -52.06 -78.83
N SER A 87 21.76 -50.85 -78.92
CA SER A 87 22.05 -50.12 -80.19
C SER A 87 22.91 -48.87 -79.86
N SER A 88 24.19 -48.86 -80.22
CA SER A 88 24.80 -48.21 -81.40
C SER A 88 25.11 -46.71 -81.23
N GLU A 89 26.37 -46.46 -80.89
CA GLU A 89 27.26 -45.34 -81.27
C GLU A 89 26.69 -44.27 -82.21
N ASP A 90 26.49 -43.05 -81.70
CA ASP A 90 26.82 -41.81 -82.41
C ASP A 90 27.11 -40.70 -81.39
N SER A 91 28.34 -40.19 -81.43
CA SER A 91 28.96 -39.32 -80.43
C SER A 91 29.43 -38.06 -81.12
N LEU A 92 28.65 -36.99 -81.04
CA LEU A 92 29.15 -35.61 -81.19
C LEU A 92 28.25 -34.50 -80.61
N GLU A 93 27.08 -34.81 -80.03
CA GLU A 93 26.20 -33.83 -79.32
C GLU A 93 26.20 -34.01 -77.77
N ASP A 94 26.88 -35.05 -77.26
CA ASP A 94 26.86 -35.46 -75.83
C ASP A 94 27.61 -34.50 -74.88
N VAL A 95 28.54 -33.71 -75.42
CA VAL A 95 29.36 -32.79 -74.61
C VAL A 95 28.54 -31.59 -74.11
N GLY A 96 27.47 -31.21 -74.83
CA GLY A 96 26.54 -30.13 -74.46
C GLY A 96 25.43 -30.59 -73.52
N LEU A 97 24.71 -31.65 -73.87
CA LEU A 97 23.61 -32.19 -73.05
C LEU A 97 24.08 -32.69 -71.68
N GLY A 98 25.25 -33.34 -71.61
CA GLY A 98 25.84 -33.71 -70.32
C GLY A 98 26.27 -32.48 -69.51
N ARG A 99 26.64 -31.37 -70.14
CA ARG A 99 26.97 -30.11 -69.46
C ARG A 99 25.70 -29.45 -68.92
N ASP A 100 24.60 -29.45 -69.67
CA ASP A 100 23.31 -28.89 -69.25
C ASP A 100 22.67 -29.70 -68.12
N LEU A 101 22.67 -31.03 -68.21
CA LEU A 101 22.23 -31.91 -67.10
C LEU A 101 23.07 -31.70 -65.83
N ARG A 102 24.37 -31.42 -65.97
CA ARG A 102 25.25 -31.08 -64.83
C ARG A 102 24.96 -29.70 -64.26
N LEU A 103 24.56 -28.74 -65.08
CA LEU A 103 24.15 -27.41 -64.64
C LEU A 103 22.77 -27.47 -63.94
N GLU A 104 21.80 -28.17 -64.52
CA GLU A 104 20.50 -28.42 -63.89
C GLU A 104 20.64 -29.16 -62.57
N LEU A 105 21.50 -30.19 -62.51
CA LEU A 105 21.78 -30.91 -61.26
C LEU A 105 22.35 -29.95 -60.19
N LYS A 106 23.30 -29.09 -60.56
CA LYS A 106 23.84 -28.06 -59.66
C LYS A 106 22.76 -27.06 -59.21
N GLU A 107 21.90 -26.63 -60.11
CA GLU A 107 20.78 -25.75 -59.76
C GLU A 107 19.79 -26.42 -58.80
N PHE A 108 19.50 -27.71 -58.99
CA PHE A 108 18.67 -28.48 -58.07
C PHE A 108 19.35 -28.67 -56.71
N GLU A 109 20.65 -28.97 -56.68
CA GLU A 109 21.46 -29.05 -55.46
C GLU A 109 21.46 -27.72 -54.70
N GLU A 110 21.61 -26.59 -55.39
CA GLU A 110 21.54 -25.26 -54.78
C GLU A 110 20.15 -24.92 -54.25
N LYS A 111 19.08 -25.26 -54.99
CA LYS A 111 17.69 -25.08 -54.52
C LYS A 111 17.40 -25.93 -53.29
N PHE A 112 17.85 -27.19 -53.27
CA PHE A 112 17.72 -28.08 -52.12
C PHE A 112 18.48 -27.53 -50.91
N ARG A 113 19.71 -27.02 -51.11
CA ARG A 113 20.50 -26.37 -50.06
C ARG A 113 19.79 -25.15 -49.48
N LYS A 114 19.27 -24.25 -50.33
CA LYS A 114 18.50 -23.08 -49.90
C LYS A 114 17.25 -23.47 -49.10
N ALA A 115 16.53 -24.50 -49.55
CA ALA A 115 15.38 -25.02 -48.84
C ALA A 115 15.75 -25.61 -47.47
N MET A 116 16.86 -26.34 -47.36
CA MET A 116 17.34 -26.86 -46.07
C MET A 116 17.72 -25.74 -45.10
N ILE A 117 18.40 -24.69 -45.57
CA ILE A 117 18.76 -23.53 -44.73
C ILE A 117 17.49 -22.80 -44.26
N ALA A 118 16.55 -22.55 -45.16
CA ALA A 118 15.28 -21.91 -44.80
C ALA A 118 14.46 -22.75 -43.82
N ASN A 119 14.44 -24.08 -43.98
CA ASN A 119 13.75 -24.98 -43.06
C ASN A 119 14.38 -24.96 -41.66
N ALA A 120 15.72 -24.97 -41.58
CA ALA A 120 16.43 -24.83 -40.31
C ALA A 120 16.16 -23.46 -39.64
N GLN A 121 16.10 -22.38 -40.42
CA GLN A 121 15.72 -21.05 -39.92
C GLN A 121 14.28 -21.04 -39.36
N LEU A 122 13.33 -21.62 -40.08
CA LEU A 122 11.95 -21.72 -39.63
C LEU A 122 11.79 -22.56 -38.36
N ASP A 123 12.57 -23.64 -38.19
CA ASP A 123 12.57 -24.43 -36.96
C ASP A 123 13.13 -23.64 -35.77
N ASN A 124 14.14 -22.80 -35.99
CA ASN A 124 14.67 -21.88 -34.97
C ASN A 124 13.64 -20.81 -34.57
N GLU A 125 12.99 -20.19 -35.55
CA GLU A 125 11.94 -19.20 -35.31
C GLU A 125 10.73 -19.81 -34.58
N LYS A 126 10.29 -20.99 -35.02
CA LYS A 126 9.21 -21.75 -34.36
C LYS A 126 9.54 -22.06 -32.90
N SER A 127 10.78 -22.47 -32.64
CA SER A 127 11.26 -22.73 -31.28
C SER A 127 11.28 -21.46 -30.44
N SER A 128 11.78 -20.35 -31.00
CA SER A 128 11.78 -19.03 -30.34
C SER A 128 10.36 -18.56 -29.98
N PHE A 129 9.42 -18.62 -30.93
CA PHE A 129 8.03 -18.22 -30.69
C PHE A 129 7.32 -19.13 -29.68
N ALA A 130 7.59 -20.44 -29.71
CA ALA A 130 7.03 -21.37 -28.73
C ALA A 130 7.42 -20.98 -27.30
N TYR A 131 8.67 -20.56 -27.10
CA TYR A 131 9.14 -20.08 -25.80
C TYR A 131 8.54 -18.73 -25.42
N GLN A 132 8.41 -17.81 -26.38
CA GLN A 132 7.75 -16.53 -26.12
C GLN A 132 6.31 -16.74 -25.66
N VAL A 133 5.59 -17.67 -26.27
CA VAL A 133 4.23 -18.06 -25.88
C VAL A 133 4.21 -18.63 -24.46
N ASP A 134 5.15 -19.50 -24.09
CA ASP A 134 5.22 -20.06 -22.73
C ASP A 134 5.50 -18.98 -21.69
N ILE A 135 6.42 -18.04 -21.96
CA ILE A 135 6.67 -16.89 -21.07
C ILE A 135 5.42 -16.03 -20.90
N LEU A 136 4.68 -15.79 -21.98
CA LEU A 136 3.46 -14.99 -21.94
C LEU A 136 2.33 -15.70 -21.17
N LYS A 137 2.22 -17.02 -21.26
CA LYS A 137 1.28 -17.81 -20.45
C LYS A 137 1.60 -17.69 -18.96
N ASP A 138 2.87 -17.83 -18.58
CA ASP A 138 3.27 -17.67 -17.18
C ASP A 138 2.94 -16.26 -16.66
N LYS A 139 3.22 -15.23 -17.47
CA LYS A 139 2.88 -13.83 -17.11
C LYS A 139 1.38 -13.62 -16.98
N LEU A 140 0.58 -14.26 -17.84
CA LEU A 140 -0.88 -14.19 -17.77
C LEU A 140 -1.39 -14.82 -16.45
N GLU A 141 -0.91 -16.02 -16.11
CA GLU A 141 -1.24 -16.70 -14.85
C GLU A 141 -0.86 -15.84 -13.63
N GLU A 142 0.32 -15.22 -13.64
CA GLU A 142 0.78 -14.33 -12.57
C GLU A 142 -0.16 -13.12 -12.40
N LEU A 143 -0.57 -12.49 -13.51
CA LEU A 143 -1.50 -11.37 -13.49
C LEU A 143 -2.90 -11.77 -13.03
N GLU A 144 -3.38 -12.95 -13.41
CA GLU A 144 -4.66 -13.50 -12.96
C GLU A 144 -4.66 -13.77 -11.45
N GLU A 145 -3.59 -14.35 -10.93
CA GLU A 145 -3.38 -14.56 -9.49
C GLU A 145 -3.37 -13.22 -8.73
N MET A 146 -2.63 -12.21 -9.24
CA MET A 146 -2.60 -10.86 -8.66
C MET A 146 -3.97 -10.19 -8.68
N ALA A 147 -4.70 -10.27 -9.79
CA ALA A 147 -6.04 -9.71 -9.89
C ALA A 147 -7.01 -10.39 -8.91
N ALA A 148 -6.90 -11.71 -8.72
CA ALA A 148 -7.70 -12.44 -7.75
C ALA A 148 -7.38 -12.02 -6.30
N GLN A 149 -6.10 -11.77 -5.98
CA GLN A 149 -5.66 -11.25 -4.68
C GLN A 149 -6.24 -9.84 -4.42
N LEU A 150 -6.03 -8.89 -5.34
CA LEU A 150 -6.55 -7.53 -5.23
C LEU A 150 -8.08 -7.50 -5.07
N ARG A 151 -8.80 -8.37 -5.78
CA ARG A 151 -10.26 -8.52 -5.62
C ARG A 151 -10.66 -9.02 -4.23
N ARG A 152 -9.86 -9.87 -3.56
CA ARG A 152 -10.13 -10.30 -2.18
C ARG A 152 -9.88 -9.16 -1.19
N GLU A 153 -8.76 -8.47 -1.32
CA GLU A 153 -8.39 -7.33 -0.48
C GLU A 153 -9.42 -6.19 -0.58
N LEU A 154 -9.90 -5.89 -1.79
CA LEU A 154 -10.97 -4.90 -2.00
C LEU A 154 -12.25 -5.29 -1.23
N ARG A 155 -12.61 -6.57 -1.21
CA ARG A 155 -13.79 -7.05 -0.46
C ARG A 155 -13.57 -6.91 1.05
N GLU A 156 -12.38 -7.20 1.55
CA GLU A 156 -12.03 -7.04 2.96
C GLU A 156 -12.06 -5.57 3.38
N LYS A 157 -11.41 -4.69 2.60
CA LYS A 157 -11.43 -3.24 2.85
C LYS A 157 -12.85 -2.64 2.81
N ASN A 158 -13.71 -3.13 1.92
CA ASN A 158 -15.11 -2.73 1.92
C ASN A 158 -15.85 -3.16 3.19
N ARG A 159 -15.61 -4.39 3.70
CA ARG A 159 -16.18 -4.84 4.98
C ARG A 159 -15.70 -3.98 6.15
N ASP A 160 -14.40 -3.66 6.20
CA ASP A 160 -13.84 -2.79 7.24
C ASP A 160 -14.46 -1.38 7.19
N ALA A 161 -14.61 -0.82 5.97
CA ALA A 161 -15.25 0.48 5.77
C ALA A 161 -16.71 0.49 6.24
N GLU A 162 -17.48 -0.58 5.97
CA GLU A 162 -18.85 -0.73 6.47
C GLU A 162 -18.90 -0.83 8.00
N GLN A 163 -17.97 -1.56 8.62
CA GLN A 163 -17.88 -1.65 10.08
C GLN A 163 -17.56 -0.30 10.71
N LEU A 164 -16.59 0.43 10.15
CA LEU A 164 -16.24 1.78 10.60
C LEU A 164 -17.40 2.76 10.43
N LYS A 165 -18.18 2.67 9.35
CA LYS A 165 -19.41 3.46 9.19
C LYS A 165 -20.43 3.18 10.29
N ARG A 166 -20.65 1.91 10.64
CA ARG A 166 -21.57 1.54 11.74
C ARG A 166 -21.08 2.00 13.11
N LEU A 167 -19.76 2.00 13.35
CA LEU A 167 -19.17 2.54 14.57
C LEU A 167 -19.28 4.06 14.62
N GLY A 168 -18.97 4.74 13.51
CA GLY A 168 -19.10 6.18 13.38
C GLY A 168 -20.53 6.66 13.60
N GLN A 169 -21.53 5.93 13.08
CA GLN A 169 -22.93 6.26 13.34
C GLN A 169 -23.28 6.13 14.83
N ARG A 170 -22.88 5.04 15.49
CA ARG A 170 -23.12 4.87 16.93
C ARG A 170 -22.49 5.98 17.77
N LEU A 171 -21.24 6.34 17.49
CA LEU A 171 -20.56 7.44 18.18
C LEU A 171 -21.26 8.78 17.95
N LYS A 172 -21.82 9.00 16.75
CA LYS A 172 -22.60 10.20 16.46
C LYS A 172 -23.88 10.23 17.30
N ASP A 173 -24.60 9.11 17.36
CA ASP A 173 -25.84 8.99 18.14
C ASP A 173 -25.55 9.22 19.64
N ASP A 174 -24.49 8.62 20.18
CA ASP A 174 -24.04 8.81 21.57
C ASP A 174 -23.67 10.27 21.86
N LEU A 175 -22.99 10.93 20.92
CA LEU A 175 -22.59 12.32 21.04
C LEU A 175 -23.80 13.26 20.99
N ASP A 176 -24.76 13.00 20.11
CA ASP A 176 -26.01 13.78 20.05
C ASP A 176 -26.84 13.58 21.32
N LEU A 177 -26.88 12.38 21.89
CA LEU A 177 -27.50 12.11 23.20
C LEU A 177 -26.79 12.88 24.34
N CYS A 178 -25.46 12.90 24.37
CA CYS A 178 -24.72 13.66 25.37
C CYS A 178 -24.98 15.17 25.23
N ARG A 179 -25.07 15.68 24.00
CA ARG A 179 -25.41 17.08 23.74
C ARG A 179 -26.80 17.44 24.23
N THR A 180 -27.82 16.61 23.96
CA THR A 180 -29.18 16.88 24.43
C THR A 180 -29.26 16.87 25.95
N GLN A 181 -28.60 15.90 26.60
CA GLN A 181 -28.51 15.85 28.06
C GLN A 181 -27.81 17.07 28.67
N LEU A 182 -26.74 17.57 28.03
CA LEU A 182 -26.07 18.80 28.47
C LEU A 182 -26.97 20.02 28.33
N LEU A 183 -27.66 20.16 27.20
CA LEU A 183 -28.62 21.24 26.98
C LEU A 183 -29.75 21.21 28.02
N GLU A 184 -30.29 20.03 28.32
CA GLU A 184 -31.32 19.86 29.35
C GLU A 184 -30.80 20.27 30.74
N ARG A 185 -29.56 19.90 31.07
CA ARG A 185 -28.92 20.33 32.31
C ARG A 185 -28.73 21.85 32.36
N ASP A 186 -28.28 22.46 31.27
CA ASP A 186 -28.09 23.91 31.18
C ASP A 186 -29.41 24.67 31.28
N THR A 187 -30.49 24.15 30.67
CA THR A 187 -31.84 24.73 30.81
C THR A 187 -32.34 24.63 32.25
N LEU A 188 -32.18 23.48 32.90
CA LEU A 188 -32.57 23.32 34.31
C LEU A 188 -31.78 24.25 35.24
N ILE A 189 -30.48 24.44 35.00
CA ILE A 189 -29.66 25.39 35.75
C ILE A 189 -30.21 26.82 35.60
N GLN A 190 -30.54 27.24 34.38
CA GLN A 190 -31.07 28.57 34.11
C GLN A 190 -32.47 28.79 34.69
N GLU A 191 -33.36 27.81 34.59
CA GLU A 191 -34.71 27.83 35.14
C GLU A 191 -34.70 27.97 36.67
N ASN A 192 -33.73 27.32 37.33
CA ASN A 192 -33.52 27.46 38.78
C ASN A 192 -32.80 28.75 39.18
N GLY A 193 -32.55 29.67 38.23
CA GLY A 193 -31.92 30.96 38.50
C GLY A 193 -30.44 30.88 38.87
N LEU A 194 -29.78 29.77 38.54
CA LEU A 194 -28.34 29.56 38.75
C LEU A 194 -27.55 29.90 37.49
N VAL A 195 -26.30 30.30 37.68
CA VAL A 195 -25.34 30.62 36.63
C VAL A 195 -24.01 29.95 36.97
N ILE A 196 -23.35 29.42 35.95
CA ILE A 196 -22.00 28.85 36.09
C ILE A 196 -20.99 29.99 36.02
N VAL A 197 -20.20 30.15 37.08
CA VAL A 197 -19.10 31.11 37.14
C VAL A 197 -17.78 30.36 37.16
N GLU A 198 -16.83 30.84 36.36
CA GLU A 198 -15.45 30.34 36.40
C GLU A 198 -14.77 30.84 37.68
N ASP A 199 -14.20 29.90 38.42
CA ASP A 199 -13.32 30.17 39.54
C ASP A 199 -11.89 30.23 39.00
N GLU A 200 -11.35 31.44 38.86
CA GLU A 200 -9.94 31.69 38.52
C GLU A 200 -9.06 31.42 39.75
N GLY A 201 -9.06 30.17 40.20
CA GLY A 201 -8.03 29.67 41.09
C GLY A 201 -6.67 29.74 40.38
N THR A 202 -5.67 30.31 41.04
CA THR A 202 -4.27 30.09 40.66
C THR A 202 -3.97 28.62 40.91
N ASP A 203 -4.05 27.82 39.85
CA ASP A 203 -3.47 26.48 39.81
C ASP A 203 -1.95 26.62 39.85
N GLU A 204 -1.40 26.95 41.02
CA GLU A 204 0.02 26.71 41.27
C GLU A 204 0.19 25.23 41.60
N GLU A 205 0.84 24.56 40.64
CA GLU A 205 1.58 23.31 40.75
C GLU A 205 0.75 22.02 40.91
N ASN A 206 0.57 21.31 39.79
CA ASN A 206 1.09 19.94 39.61
C ASN A 206 0.91 19.53 38.13
N ASP A 207 2.05 19.42 37.44
CA ASP A 207 2.22 19.02 36.06
C ASP A 207 1.99 17.51 35.90
N VAL A 208 0.90 17.09 35.21
CA VAL A 208 0.81 15.77 34.55
C VAL A 208 -0.09 15.88 33.31
N GLU A 209 0.55 15.78 32.15
CA GLU A 209 0.05 15.31 30.84
C GLU A 209 -1.39 15.69 30.42
N ASN A 210 -1.49 16.63 29.46
CA ASN A 210 -2.46 16.62 28.35
C ASN A 210 -3.91 16.19 28.70
N GLY A 211 -4.48 16.73 29.78
CA GLY A 211 -5.91 16.71 30.08
C GLY A 211 -6.55 18.08 29.84
N PRO A 212 -7.88 18.17 29.58
CA PRO A 212 -8.56 19.45 29.45
C PRO A 212 -8.37 20.25 30.74
N CYS A 213 -7.69 21.40 30.65
CA CYS A 213 -7.48 22.35 31.74
C CYS A 213 -8.78 22.52 32.56
N HIS A 214 -8.81 21.96 33.77
CA HIS A 214 -10.00 21.95 34.61
C HIS A 214 -10.12 23.29 35.35
N ARG A 215 -10.49 24.34 34.62
CA ARG A 215 -11.02 25.55 35.25
C ARG A 215 -12.19 25.14 36.12
N ARG A 216 -12.06 25.34 37.44
CA ARG A 216 -13.11 25.03 38.40
C ARG A 216 -14.32 25.90 38.09
N ARG A 217 -15.48 25.27 37.94
CA ARG A 217 -16.75 25.95 37.63
C ARG A 217 -17.67 25.78 38.82
N VAL A 218 -18.23 26.88 39.31
CA VAL A 218 -19.11 26.92 40.48
C VAL A 218 -20.48 27.42 40.06
N LEU A 219 -21.53 26.80 40.59
CA LEU A 219 -22.90 27.25 40.41
C LEU A 219 -23.24 28.26 41.50
N VAL A 220 -23.68 29.45 41.10
CA VAL A 220 -24.10 30.53 42.00
C VAL A 220 -25.43 31.12 41.52
N SER A 221 -26.18 31.79 42.38
CA SER A 221 -27.38 32.53 41.94
C SER A 221 -27.00 33.68 41.02
N LYS A 222 -27.94 34.12 40.15
CA LYS A 222 -27.77 35.31 39.30
C LYS A 222 -27.28 36.52 40.08
N GLU A 223 -27.93 36.83 41.20
CA GLU A 223 -27.55 37.95 42.08
C GLU A 223 -26.12 37.81 42.62
N SER A 224 -25.73 36.59 43.02
CA SER A 224 -24.38 36.33 43.52
C SER A 224 -23.32 36.46 42.41
N ALA A 225 -23.65 36.06 41.18
CA ALA A 225 -22.76 36.22 40.04
C ALA A 225 -22.50 37.70 39.74
N ASP A 226 -23.53 38.54 39.79
CA ASP A 226 -23.42 39.99 39.57
C ASP A 226 -22.57 40.65 40.67
N LEU A 227 -22.77 40.25 41.94
CA LEU A 227 -21.91 40.70 43.05
C LEU A 227 -20.46 40.27 42.83
N LEU A 228 -20.23 39.01 42.47
CA LEU A 228 -18.90 38.48 42.21
C LEU A 228 -18.20 39.14 41.00
N GLN A 229 -18.94 39.71 40.06
CA GLN A 229 -18.40 40.54 38.98
C GLN A 229 -17.88 41.88 39.51
N ASN A 230 -18.57 42.47 40.49
CA ASN A 230 -18.19 43.75 41.11
C ASN A 230 -16.95 43.63 42.03
N ALA A 231 -16.69 42.45 42.61
CA ALA A 231 -15.52 42.19 43.46
C ALA A 231 -14.17 42.15 42.71
N GLY A 232 -14.19 42.29 41.38
CA GLY A 232 -13.00 42.26 40.52
C GLY A 232 -12.49 40.85 40.23
N LYS A 233 -11.24 40.74 39.76
CA LYS A 233 -10.63 39.46 39.36
C LYS A 233 -10.02 38.71 40.54
N GLY A 234 -9.87 37.40 40.39
CA GLY A 234 -9.28 36.47 41.37
C GLY A 234 -10.23 35.32 41.71
N SER A 235 -9.70 34.35 42.47
CA SER A 235 -10.49 33.20 42.92
C SER A 235 -11.74 33.61 43.68
N LEU A 236 -12.73 32.73 43.69
CA LEU A 236 -13.97 32.91 44.43
C LEU A 236 -13.69 33.26 45.90
N ASP A 237 -12.73 32.56 46.51
CA ASP A 237 -12.33 32.80 47.91
C ASP A 237 -11.74 34.20 48.12
N VAL A 238 -10.93 34.70 47.16
CA VAL A 238 -10.36 36.06 47.22
C VAL A 238 -11.47 37.10 47.09
N ARG A 239 -12.42 36.91 46.17
CA ARG A 239 -13.56 37.82 45.98
C ARG A 239 -14.47 37.85 47.21
N LEU A 240 -14.77 36.69 47.80
CA LEU A 240 -15.56 36.60 49.04
C LEU A 240 -14.85 37.27 50.22
N ARG A 241 -13.53 37.13 50.32
CA ARG A 241 -12.74 37.79 51.37
C ARG A 241 -12.79 39.31 51.26
N LYS A 242 -12.73 39.87 50.05
CA LYS A 242 -12.87 41.33 49.81
C LYS A 242 -14.22 41.84 50.31
N PHE A 243 -15.31 41.15 49.98
CA PHE A 243 -16.62 41.52 50.51
C PHE A 243 -16.70 41.44 52.03
N ALA A 244 -16.08 40.43 52.63
CA ALA A 244 -16.03 40.31 54.08
C ALA A 244 -15.26 41.46 54.74
N SER A 245 -14.15 41.93 54.15
CA SER A 245 -13.40 43.09 54.65
C SER A 245 -14.17 44.40 54.49
N GLU A 246 -14.77 44.66 53.31
CA GLU A 246 -15.56 45.87 53.05
C GLU A 246 -16.77 45.95 53.97
N LYS A 247 -17.47 44.83 54.20
CA LYS A 247 -18.56 44.74 55.17
C LYS A 247 -18.10 45.14 56.58
N LYS A 248 -16.94 44.64 57.00
CA LYS A 248 -16.39 44.94 58.33
C LYS A 248 -16.03 46.42 58.46
N GLU A 249 -15.42 47.03 57.44
CA GLU A 249 -15.12 48.46 57.42
C GLU A 249 -16.38 49.33 57.52
N LEU A 250 -17.45 48.99 56.78
CA LEU A 250 -18.72 49.70 56.85
C LEU A 250 -19.40 49.54 58.22
N GLU A 251 -19.36 48.34 58.81
CA GLU A 251 -19.85 48.11 60.16
C GLU A 251 -19.09 48.95 61.19
N ASP A 252 -17.78 49.10 61.03
CA ASP A 252 -16.93 49.94 61.89
C ASP A 252 -17.29 51.43 61.75
N GLN A 253 -17.50 51.92 60.52
CA GLN A 253 -17.96 53.28 60.25
C GLN A 253 -19.33 53.56 60.87
N ILE A 254 -20.28 52.62 60.75
CA ILE A 254 -21.62 52.75 61.37
C ILE A 254 -21.50 52.82 62.90
N ARG A 255 -20.63 52.01 63.52
CA ARG A 255 -20.40 52.06 64.98
C ARG A 255 -19.80 53.41 65.40
N HIS A 256 -18.85 53.92 64.63
CA HIS A 256 -18.23 55.22 64.90
C HIS A 256 -19.25 56.37 64.79
N LEU A 257 -20.00 56.43 63.68
CA LEU A 257 -21.05 57.45 63.49
C LEU A 257 -22.14 57.37 64.55
N ARG A 258 -22.48 56.17 65.04
CA ARG A 258 -23.41 56.00 66.17
C ARG A 258 -22.87 56.56 67.48
N LEU A 259 -21.57 56.38 67.76
CA LEU A 259 -20.92 56.97 68.93
C LEU A 259 -20.92 58.50 68.83
N GLU A 260 -20.53 59.06 67.68
CA GLU A 260 -20.57 60.50 67.45
C GLU A 260 -21.99 61.09 67.57
N LEU A 261 -23.00 60.39 67.05
CA LEU A 261 -24.40 60.79 67.21
C LEU A 261 -24.85 60.77 68.67
N GLU A 262 -24.40 59.79 69.45
CA GLU A 262 -24.73 59.71 70.88
C GLU A 262 -23.99 60.79 71.67
N GLU A 263 -22.72 61.07 71.35
CA GLU A 263 -21.95 62.16 71.92
C GLU A 263 -22.56 63.52 71.62
N THR A 264 -22.98 63.77 70.38
CA THR A 264 -23.66 65.02 69.98
C THR A 264 -25.04 65.14 70.63
N LYS A 265 -25.83 64.06 70.71
CA LYS A 265 -27.08 64.04 71.49
C LYS A 265 -26.84 64.33 72.97
N ASN A 266 -25.78 63.79 73.56
CA ASN A 266 -25.43 64.02 74.95
C ASN A 266 -24.93 65.45 75.18
N ARG A 267 -24.17 66.03 74.25
CA ARG A 267 -23.85 67.47 74.24
C ARG A 267 -25.12 68.32 74.16
N ILE A 268 -26.03 68.04 73.24
CA ILE A 268 -27.29 68.78 73.10
C ILE A 268 -28.17 68.63 74.35
N ARG A 269 -28.21 67.44 74.98
CA ARG A 269 -28.90 67.24 76.27
C ARG A 269 -28.26 68.05 77.40
N SER A 270 -26.92 68.11 77.43
CA SER A 270 -26.18 68.94 78.38
C SER A 270 -26.41 70.44 78.16
N GLU A 271 -26.54 70.89 76.90
CA GLU A 271 -26.79 72.29 76.53
C GLU A 271 -28.28 72.69 76.69
N ARG A 272 -29.22 71.74 76.50
CA ARG A 272 -30.66 71.89 76.80
C ARG A 272 -31.02 71.69 78.27
N SER A 273 -30.04 71.69 79.17
CA SER A 273 -30.28 72.00 80.58
C SER A 273 -30.16 73.52 80.77
N PRO A 274 -31.20 74.34 80.43
CA PRO A 274 -31.19 75.71 80.89
C PRO A 274 -31.20 75.67 82.41
N GLY A 275 -30.38 76.51 83.03
CA GLY A 275 -30.48 76.76 84.45
C GLY A 275 -31.94 76.96 84.84
N ALA A 276 -32.48 75.98 85.56
CA ALA A 276 -33.65 76.18 86.38
C ALA A 276 -33.22 77.19 87.44
N VAL A 277 -33.67 78.42 87.22
CA VAL A 277 -33.68 79.51 88.17
C VAL A 277 -34.26 79.00 89.50
N LEU A 278 -33.59 79.38 90.59
CA LEU A 278 -34.11 79.82 91.91
C LEU A 278 -33.42 79.10 93.07
N GLY A 279 -32.71 79.89 93.88
CA GLY A 279 -32.12 79.54 95.16
C GLY A 279 -30.88 80.37 95.44
#